data_AF-A2BLV9-F1
#
_entry.id   AF-A2BLV9-F1
#
_cell.length_a   1.000
_cell.length_b   1.000
_cell.length_c   1.000
_cell.angle_alpha   90.00
_cell.angle_beta   90.00
_cell.angle_gamma   90.00
#
_symmetry.space_group_name_H-M   'P 1'
#
loop_
_entity.id
_entity.type
_entity.pdbx_description
1 polymer ?
#
loop_
_entity_poly.entity_id
_entity_poly.type
_entity_poly.pdbx_seq_one_letter_code
_entity_poly.pdbx_strand_id
1 'polypeptide(L)'
;MARIVALRLPDDIYRELERKARRLGYSLVSDYLRDIVFRELGYKEESIRVTLTDVERIVEEKLSRLGSGLNVDKLVARLERRLQDLVNPWTAKVDQLSARLAEVIERIEQLEVRIKSVEDETRSLREALQNLQQTRMVTERREQTVARQLRRRSAIERLREQGVVFEHEVQWLRDRDAFFERLRREGAIILDVGGERVAVDPEFWENFRDKVEKLPTANDDEVKLLLTEQQYALFKKLKEAGLIYFDATRRTWKFVGEVGGR
;
A
#
# COMPACT_ATOMS: atom_id res chain seq x y z
N MET A 1 4.26 -4.61 -32.09
CA MET A 1 5.41 -3.73 -31.75
C MET A 1 6.03 -3.24 -33.04
N ALA A 2 6.08 -1.93 -33.27
CA ALA A 2 6.77 -1.36 -34.42
C ALA A 2 8.28 -1.43 -34.20
N ARG A 3 9.04 -1.98 -35.16
CA ARG A 3 10.51 -1.93 -35.16
C ARG A 3 10.94 -0.71 -35.97
N ILE A 4 11.71 0.19 -35.37
CA ILE A 4 12.21 1.40 -36.01
C ILE A 4 13.64 1.12 -36.50
N VAL A 5 13.90 1.39 -37.78
CA VAL A 5 15.24 1.37 -38.37
C VAL A 5 15.61 2.79 -38.73
N ALA A 6 16.70 3.30 -38.15
CA ALA A 6 17.23 4.62 -38.45
C ALA A 6 18.47 4.50 -39.34
N LEU A 7 18.46 5.19 -40.48
CA LEU A 7 19.57 5.26 -41.42
C LEU A 7 20.18 6.66 -41.37
N ARG A 8 21.49 6.74 -41.13
CA ARG A 8 22.24 8.00 -41.21
C ARG A 8 22.90 8.09 -42.57
N LEU A 9 22.45 9.06 -43.37
CA LEU A 9 22.95 9.29 -44.72
C LEU A 9 23.71 10.62 -44.78
N PRO A 10 24.80 10.69 -45.56
CA PRO A 10 25.37 11.96 -46.00
C PRO A 10 24.34 12.85 -46.72
N ASP A 11 24.47 14.17 -46.58
CA ASP A 11 23.50 15.16 -47.07
C ASP A 11 23.33 15.14 -48.60
N ASP A 12 24.42 14.88 -49.32
CA ASP A 12 24.45 14.74 -50.77
C ASP A 12 23.61 13.54 -51.25
N ILE A 13 23.75 12.40 -50.57
CA ILE A 13 22.98 11.19 -50.85
C ILE A 13 21.50 11.41 -50.54
N TYR A 14 21.19 12.05 -49.40
CA TYR A 14 19.81 12.35 -49.04
C TYR A 14 19.12 13.25 -50.08
N ARG A 15 19.79 14.30 -50.58
CA ARG A 15 19.26 15.18 -51.63
C ARG A 15 19.05 14.47 -52.96
N GLU A 16 19.86 13.46 -53.29
CA GLU A 16 19.65 12.65 -54.48
C GLU A 16 18.43 11.74 -54.35
N LEU A 17 18.27 11.11 -53.17
CA LEU A 17 17.10 10.29 -52.85
C LEU A 17 15.81 11.11 -52.85
N GLU A 18 15.83 12.33 -52.32
CA GLU A 18 14.67 13.23 -52.34
C GLU A 18 14.24 13.59 -53.77
N ARG A 19 15.21 13.88 -54.65
CA ARG A 19 14.92 14.15 -56.07
C ARG A 19 14.33 12.94 -56.78
N LYS A 20 14.85 11.73 -56.50
CA LYS A 20 14.31 10.48 -57.07
C LYS A 20 12.91 10.17 -56.53
N ALA A 21 12.69 10.34 -55.23
CA ALA A 21 11.40 10.14 -54.57
C ALA A 21 10.31 11.04 -55.17
N ARG A 22 10.59 12.35 -55.34
CA ARG A 22 9.64 13.29 -55.93
C ARG A 22 9.31 12.99 -57.39
N ARG A 23 10.30 12.58 -58.20
CA ARG A 23 10.08 12.18 -59.60
C ARG A 23 9.13 10.98 -59.72
N LEU A 24 9.14 10.10 -58.73
CA LEU A 24 8.30 8.91 -58.66
C LEU A 24 6.99 9.15 -57.88
N GLY A 25 6.71 10.40 -57.47
CA GLY A 25 5.45 10.77 -56.82
C GLY A 25 5.38 10.50 -55.31
N TYR A 26 6.49 10.20 -54.66
CA TYR A 26 6.54 10.04 -53.19
C TYR A 26 6.63 11.41 -52.51
N SER A 27 5.82 11.62 -51.47
CA SER A 27 5.85 12.82 -50.63
C SER A 27 6.99 12.78 -49.61
N LEU A 28 7.34 11.59 -49.10
CA LEU A 28 8.38 11.37 -48.11
C LEU A 28 9.47 10.45 -48.64
N VAL A 29 10.73 10.79 -48.35
CA VAL A 29 11.90 9.97 -48.71
C VAL A 29 11.87 8.60 -47.99
N SER A 30 11.30 8.56 -46.79
CA SER A 30 11.12 7.33 -46.02
C SER A 30 10.25 6.29 -46.74
N ASP A 31 9.20 6.75 -47.42
CA ASP A 31 8.25 5.87 -48.12
C ASP A 31 8.89 5.31 -49.38
N TYR A 32 9.67 6.13 -50.08
CA TYR A 32 10.48 5.71 -51.22
C TYR A 32 11.53 4.67 -50.83
N LEU A 33 12.25 4.89 -49.71
CA LEU A 33 13.24 3.95 -49.23
C LEU A 33 12.62 2.63 -48.76
N ARG A 34 11.44 2.69 -48.13
CA ARG A 34 10.68 1.50 -47.73
C ARG A 34 10.28 0.68 -48.95
N ASP A 35 9.78 1.32 -50.00
CA ASP A 35 9.41 0.67 -51.27
C ASP A 35 10.60 -0.04 -51.92
N ILE A 36 11.77 0.61 -51.97
CA ILE A 36 12.99 -0.01 -52.50
C ILE A 36 13.38 -1.23 -51.67
N VAL A 37 13.43 -1.10 -50.35
CA VAL A 37 13.85 -2.18 -49.46
C VAL A 37 12.90 -3.37 -49.57
N PHE A 38 11.60 -3.15 -49.61
CA PHE A 38 10.63 -4.23 -49.78
C PHE A 38 10.72 -4.89 -51.15
N ARG A 39 10.93 -4.09 -52.21
CA ARG A 39 11.14 -4.61 -53.57
C ARG A 39 12.36 -5.53 -53.66
N GLU A 40 13.50 -5.10 -53.13
CA GLU A 40 14.75 -5.89 -53.13
C GLU A 40 14.66 -7.15 -52.26
N LEU A 41 13.89 -7.08 -51.16
CA LEU A 41 13.63 -8.23 -50.30
C LEU A 41 12.57 -9.18 -50.87
N GLY A 42 12.05 -8.93 -52.09
CA GLY A 42 11.03 -9.77 -52.73
C GLY A 42 9.64 -9.64 -52.11
N TYR A 43 9.45 -8.71 -51.18
CA TYR A 43 8.13 -8.29 -50.72
C TYR A 43 7.53 -7.39 -51.81
N LYS A 44 6.84 -8.00 -52.78
CA LYS A 44 5.90 -7.28 -53.62
C LYS A 44 4.77 -6.76 -52.75
N GLU A 45 4.97 -5.60 -52.12
CA GLU A 45 3.82 -4.76 -51.78
C GLU A 45 3.19 -4.36 -53.11
N GLU A 46 2.18 -5.12 -53.53
CA GLU A 46 1.20 -4.69 -54.52
C GLU A 46 0.37 -3.54 -53.95
N SER A 47 1.03 -2.44 -53.54
CA SER A 47 0.43 -1.13 -53.68
C SER A 47 0.39 -0.84 -55.17
N ILE A 48 -0.64 -1.34 -55.83
CA ILE A 48 -1.04 -0.92 -57.17
C ILE A 48 -1.44 0.55 -57.06
N ARG A 49 -0.47 1.47 -56.97
CA ARG A 49 -0.66 2.86 -57.37
C ARG A 49 -0.47 2.90 -58.87
N VAL A 50 -1.42 2.32 -59.57
CA VAL A 50 -1.61 2.62 -60.98
C VAL A 50 -2.35 3.95 -60.98
N THR A 51 -1.65 5.03 -61.34
CA THR A 51 -2.35 6.29 -61.59
C THR A 51 -3.21 6.13 -62.85
N LEU A 52 -4.35 6.80 -62.95
CA LEU A 52 -5.19 6.76 -64.17
C LEU A 52 -4.34 7.07 -65.42
N THR A 53 -3.38 7.99 -65.28
CA THR A 53 -2.38 8.34 -66.30
C THR A 53 -1.46 7.19 -66.71
N ASP A 54 -1.14 6.25 -65.82
CA ASP A 54 -0.32 5.07 -66.17
C ASP A 54 -1.14 4.04 -66.96
N VAL A 55 -2.43 3.87 -66.63
CA VAL A 55 -3.33 3.01 -67.42
C VAL A 55 -3.52 3.58 -68.80
N GLU A 56 -3.84 4.88 -68.87
CA GLU A 56 -4.06 5.60 -70.12
C GLU A 56 -2.85 5.44 -71.03
N ARG A 57 -1.63 5.69 -70.53
CA ARG A 57 -0.40 5.56 -71.32
C ARG A 57 -0.14 4.12 -71.80
N ILE A 58 -0.36 3.10 -70.96
CA ILE A 58 -0.16 1.70 -71.34
C ILE A 58 -1.20 1.24 -72.37
N VAL A 59 -2.44 1.72 -72.24
CA VAL A 59 -3.53 1.44 -73.17
C VAL A 59 -3.26 2.14 -74.51
N GLU A 60 -2.82 3.40 -74.49
CA GLU A 60 -2.49 4.20 -75.67
C GLU A 60 -1.26 3.67 -76.43
N GLU A 61 -0.23 3.21 -75.71
CA GLU A 61 0.97 2.56 -76.28
C GLU A 61 0.64 1.20 -76.92
N LYS A 62 -0.31 0.44 -76.36
CA LYS A 62 -0.75 -0.83 -76.95
C LYS A 62 -1.73 -0.64 -78.10
N LEU A 63 -2.58 0.39 -78.04
CA LEU A 63 -3.53 0.75 -79.10
C LEU A 63 -2.82 1.24 -80.37
N SER A 64 -1.77 2.05 -80.23
CA SER A 64 -0.96 2.53 -81.36
C SER A 64 -0.21 1.41 -82.09
N ARG A 65 0.05 0.26 -81.43
CA ARG A 65 0.69 -0.92 -82.04
C ARG A 65 -0.28 -1.85 -82.77
N LEU A 66 -1.59 -1.71 -82.57
CA LEU A 66 -2.62 -2.54 -83.19
C LEU A 66 -3.37 -1.68 -84.22
N GLY A 67 -3.01 -1.83 -85.49
CA GLY A 67 -3.51 -1.00 -86.59
C GLY A 67 -5.05 -0.90 -86.71
N SER A 68 -5.47 0.17 -87.40
CA SER A 68 -6.83 0.66 -87.64
C SER A 68 -7.75 -0.33 -88.38
N GLY A 69 -8.21 -1.37 -87.68
CA GLY A 69 -9.21 -2.31 -88.20
C GLY A 69 -10.05 -3.03 -87.14
N LEU A 70 -9.81 -2.79 -85.85
CA LEU A 70 -10.57 -3.37 -84.74
C LEU A 70 -11.42 -2.27 -84.11
N ASN A 71 -12.70 -2.55 -83.83
CA ASN A 71 -13.61 -1.66 -83.11
C ASN A 71 -13.07 -1.42 -81.68
N VAL A 72 -12.18 -0.44 -81.53
CA VAL A 72 -11.52 -0.04 -80.28
C VAL A 72 -12.55 0.24 -79.19
N ASP A 73 -13.64 0.92 -79.55
CA ASP A 73 -14.73 1.26 -78.62
C ASP A 73 -15.39 0.01 -78.00
N LYS A 74 -15.51 -1.08 -78.78
CA LYS A 74 -16.06 -2.34 -78.27
C LYS A 74 -15.10 -3.09 -77.35
N LEU A 75 -13.79 -2.91 -77.52
CA LEU A 75 -12.75 -3.48 -76.65
C LEU A 75 -12.65 -2.69 -75.35
N VAL A 76 -12.69 -1.35 -75.43
CA VAL A 76 -12.72 -0.46 -74.27
C VAL A 76 -13.96 -0.72 -73.44
N ALA A 77 -15.15 -0.79 -74.04
CA ALA A 77 -16.39 -1.09 -73.31
C ALA A 77 -16.37 -2.48 -72.62
N ARG A 78 -15.72 -3.49 -73.23
CA ARG A 78 -15.53 -4.81 -72.59
C ARG A 78 -14.52 -4.77 -71.44
N LEU A 79 -13.46 -3.99 -71.58
CA LEU A 79 -12.45 -3.82 -70.55
C LEU A 79 -13.02 -3.06 -69.36
N GLU A 80 -13.75 -1.97 -69.62
CA GLU A 80 -14.48 -1.19 -68.62
C GLU A 80 -15.46 -2.08 -67.85
N ARG A 81 -16.24 -2.91 -68.55
CA ARG A 81 -17.15 -3.86 -67.90
C ARG A 81 -16.41 -4.87 -67.02
N ARG A 82 -15.31 -5.45 -67.49
CA ARG A 82 -14.49 -6.38 -66.68
C ARG A 82 -13.87 -5.70 -65.49
N LEU A 83 -13.41 -4.45 -65.62
CA LEU A 83 -12.90 -3.66 -64.52
C LEU A 83 -14.00 -3.38 -63.50
N GLN A 84 -15.19 -3.00 -63.96
CA GLN A 84 -16.35 -2.78 -63.10
C GLN A 84 -16.76 -4.06 -62.37
N ASP A 85 -16.80 -5.20 -63.07
CA ASP A 85 -17.11 -6.51 -62.47
C ASP A 85 -16.06 -6.95 -61.44
N LEU A 86 -14.79 -6.59 -61.65
CA LEU A 86 -13.72 -6.86 -60.70
C LEU A 86 -13.74 -5.90 -59.52
N VAL A 87 -14.08 -4.62 -59.72
CA VAL A 87 -14.06 -3.57 -58.69
C VAL A 87 -15.31 -3.63 -57.80
N ASN A 88 -16.48 -3.94 -58.34
CA ASN A 88 -17.74 -3.99 -57.59
C ASN A 88 -17.66 -4.87 -56.32
N PRO A 89 -17.09 -6.08 -56.34
CA PRO A 89 -16.87 -6.88 -55.13
C PRO A 89 -15.95 -6.23 -54.10
N TRP A 90 -14.96 -5.44 -54.52
CA TRP A 90 -14.08 -4.71 -53.61
C TRP A 90 -14.80 -3.50 -53.02
N THR A 91 -15.56 -2.76 -53.80
CA THR A 91 -16.42 -1.67 -53.31
C THR A 91 -17.37 -2.19 -52.23
N ALA A 92 -18.06 -3.30 -52.49
CA ALA A 92 -18.95 -3.93 -51.52
C ALA A 92 -18.24 -4.36 -50.23
N LYS A 93 -17.00 -4.88 -50.33
CA LYS A 93 -16.19 -5.22 -49.15
C LYS A 93 -15.74 -3.99 -48.38
N VAL A 94 -15.39 -2.90 -49.08
CA VAL A 94 -15.01 -1.62 -48.46
C VAL A 94 -16.22 -1.01 -47.74
N ASP A 95 -17.40 -1.08 -48.33
CA ASP A 95 -18.65 -0.62 -47.68
C ASP A 95 -18.95 -1.45 -46.42
N GLN A 96 -18.80 -2.78 -46.50
CA GLN A 96 -18.95 -3.66 -45.34
C GLN A 96 -17.92 -3.36 -44.24
N LEU A 97 -16.67 -3.09 -44.59
CA LEU A 97 -15.63 -2.71 -43.63
C LEU A 97 -15.94 -1.36 -42.99
N SER A 98 -16.42 -0.39 -43.78
CA SER A 98 -16.83 0.93 -43.29
C SER A 98 -17.97 0.82 -42.30
N ALA A 99 -18.98 -0.02 -42.59
CA ALA A 99 -20.07 -0.31 -41.67
C ALA A 99 -19.59 -0.97 -40.37
N ARG A 100 -18.69 -1.95 -40.47
CA ARG A 100 -18.10 -2.60 -39.27
C ARG A 100 -17.25 -1.65 -38.45
N LEU A 101 -16.51 -0.74 -39.09
CA LEU A 101 -15.72 0.28 -38.39
C LEU A 101 -16.64 1.24 -37.64
N ALA A 102 -17.75 1.67 -38.25
CA ALA A 102 -18.74 2.51 -37.58
C ALA A 102 -19.33 1.81 -36.35
N GLU A 103 -19.69 0.53 -36.46
CA GLU A 103 -20.19 -0.26 -35.33
C GLU A 103 -19.14 -0.41 -34.22
N VAL A 104 -17.87 -0.63 -34.57
CA VAL A 104 -16.78 -0.73 -33.59
C VAL A 104 -16.56 0.60 -32.88
N ILE A 105 -16.58 1.73 -33.61
CA ILE A 105 -16.47 3.07 -33.03
C ILE A 105 -17.61 3.29 -32.03
N GLU A 106 -18.84 3.00 -32.41
CA GLU A 106 -20.00 3.14 -31.52
C GLU A 106 -19.87 2.27 -30.26
N ARG A 107 -19.42 1.02 -30.41
CA ARG A 107 -19.17 0.14 -29.25
C ARG A 107 -18.06 0.66 -28.34
N ILE A 108 -17.01 1.26 -28.90
CA ILE A 108 -15.93 1.88 -28.11
C ILE A 108 -16.48 3.08 -27.32
N GLU A 109 -17.24 3.96 -27.95
CA GLU A 109 -17.85 5.11 -27.29
C GLU A 109 -18.79 4.67 -26.15
N GLN A 110 -19.60 3.62 -26.37
CA GLN A 110 -20.45 3.05 -25.32
C GLN A 110 -19.62 2.47 -24.16
N LEU A 111 -18.49 1.82 -24.44
CA LEU A 111 -17.60 1.29 -23.41
C LEU A 111 -16.93 2.42 -22.62
N GLU A 112 -16.51 3.51 -23.27
CA GLU A 112 -15.95 4.68 -22.59
C GLU A 112 -16.94 5.30 -21.61
N VAL A 113 -18.22 5.40 -21.99
CA VAL A 113 -19.28 5.88 -21.09
C VAL A 113 -19.45 4.95 -19.88
N ARG A 114 -19.46 3.63 -20.09
CA ARG A 114 -19.58 2.65 -18.99
C ARG A 114 -18.37 2.68 -18.06
N ILE A 115 -17.16 2.82 -18.62
CA ILE A 115 -15.93 2.93 -17.82
C ILE A 115 -16.00 4.17 -16.92
N LYS A 116 -16.40 5.33 -17.45
CA LYS A 116 -16.57 6.54 -16.64
C LYS A 116 -17.57 6.36 -15.49
N SER A 117 -18.71 5.73 -15.75
CA SER A 117 -19.70 5.41 -14.71
C SER A 117 -19.11 4.55 -13.60
N VAL A 118 -18.36 3.50 -13.97
CA VAL A 118 -17.71 2.60 -12.99
C VAL A 118 -16.57 3.32 -12.25
N GLU A 119 -15.83 4.20 -12.91
CA GLU A 119 -14.81 5.04 -12.27
C GLU A 119 -15.42 6.00 -11.24
N ASP A 120 -16.57 6.58 -11.53
CA ASP A 120 -17.29 7.46 -10.60
C ASP A 120 -17.90 6.68 -9.41
N GLU A 121 -18.48 5.50 -9.65
CA GLU A 121 -18.93 4.58 -8.59
C GLU A 121 -17.76 4.14 -7.69
N THR A 122 -16.63 3.75 -8.27
CA THR A 122 -15.46 3.35 -7.49
C THR A 122 -14.82 4.52 -6.73
N ARG A 123 -14.87 5.74 -7.27
CA ARG A 123 -14.43 6.95 -6.57
C ARG A 123 -15.32 7.23 -5.35
N SER A 124 -16.64 7.24 -5.53
CA SER A 124 -17.58 7.48 -4.43
C SER A 124 -17.49 6.41 -3.34
N LEU A 125 -17.30 5.13 -3.70
CA LEU A 125 -17.06 4.05 -2.74
C LEU A 125 -15.75 4.23 -1.97
N ARG A 126 -14.67 4.66 -2.64
CA ARG A 126 -13.39 4.96 -1.97
C ARG A 126 -13.52 6.11 -0.98
N GLU A 127 -14.21 7.18 -1.35
CA GLU A 127 -14.48 8.31 -0.47
C GLU A 127 -15.33 7.90 0.75
N ALA A 128 -16.37 7.09 0.54
CA ALA A 128 -17.19 6.54 1.63
C ALA A 128 -16.37 5.65 2.58
N LEU A 129 -15.51 4.78 2.05
CA LEU A 129 -14.61 3.94 2.85
C LEU A 129 -13.60 4.78 3.64
N GLN A 130 -13.04 5.81 3.04
CA GLN A 130 -12.10 6.71 3.70
C GLN A 130 -12.77 7.46 4.86
N ASN A 131 -13.98 7.96 4.67
CA ASN A 131 -14.77 8.62 5.72
C ASN A 131 -15.11 7.66 6.88
N LEU A 132 -15.46 6.41 6.59
CA LEU A 132 -15.70 5.38 7.60
C LEU A 132 -14.42 5.02 8.38
N GLN A 133 -13.27 4.90 7.71
CA GLN A 133 -11.99 4.65 8.36
C GLN A 133 -11.57 5.81 9.25
N GLN A 134 -11.75 7.05 8.80
CA GLN A 134 -11.44 8.24 9.58
C GLN A 134 -12.34 8.34 10.82
N THR A 135 -13.63 8.00 10.68
CA THR A 135 -14.57 7.92 11.80
C THR A 135 -14.18 6.82 12.80
N ARG A 136 -13.84 5.61 12.31
CA ARG A 136 -13.37 4.50 13.16
C ARG A 136 -12.07 4.82 13.91
N MET A 137 -11.10 5.46 13.26
CA MET A 137 -9.85 5.84 13.93
C MET A 137 -10.08 6.84 15.06
N VAL A 138 -11.07 7.74 14.93
CA VAL A 138 -11.41 8.70 15.99
C VAL A 138 -12.13 8.00 17.15
N THR A 139 -13.03 7.05 16.88
CA THR A 139 -13.70 6.26 17.94
C THR A 139 -12.73 5.31 18.65
N GLU A 140 -11.88 4.59 17.91
CA GLU A 140 -10.90 3.66 18.48
C GLU A 140 -9.87 4.38 19.37
N ARG A 141 -9.40 5.57 18.97
CA ARG A 141 -8.52 6.39 19.83
C ARG A 141 -9.21 6.82 21.12
N ARG A 142 -10.48 7.19 21.07
CA ARG A 142 -11.26 7.56 22.27
C ARG A 142 -11.48 6.34 23.18
N GLU A 143 -11.86 5.20 22.62
CA GLU A 143 -12.08 3.96 23.38
C GLU A 143 -10.80 3.44 24.01
N GLN A 144 -9.67 3.47 23.31
CA GLN A 144 -8.37 3.09 23.88
C GLN A 144 -7.92 4.03 25.01
N THR A 145 -8.23 5.32 24.91
CA THR A 145 -7.88 6.29 25.96
C THR A 145 -8.72 6.05 27.22
N VAL A 146 -10.02 5.78 27.06
CA VAL A 146 -10.94 5.48 28.17
C VAL A 146 -10.62 4.12 28.81
N ALA A 147 -10.37 3.08 28.02
CA ALA A 147 -9.99 1.76 28.53
C ALA A 147 -8.66 1.77 29.29
N ARG A 148 -7.69 2.59 28.82
CA ARG A 148 -6.41 2.77 29.51
C ARG A 148 -6.58 3.53 30.82
N GLN A 149 -7.48 4.52 30.89
CA GLN A 149 -7.80 5.21 32.14
C GLN A 149 -8.51 4.32 33.16
N LEU A 150 -9.43 3.44 32.73
CA LEU A 150 -10.10 2.49 33.62
C LEU A 150 -9.13 1.45 34.21
N ARG A 151 -8.21 0.92 33.39
CA ARG A 151 -7.15 0.01 33.87
C ARG A 151 -6.16 0.68 34.81
N ARG A 152 -5.87 1.98 34.62
CA ARG A 152 -5.01 2.77 35.52
C ARG A 152 -5.62 2.90 36.92
N ARG A 153 -6.93 3.18 37.00
CA ARG A 153 -7.63 3.26 38.30
C ARG A 153 -7.61 1.92 39.04
N SER A 154 -7.86 0.81 38.34
CA SER A 154 -7.93 -0.52 38.98
C SER A 154 -6.61 -0.98 39.62
N ALA A 155 -5.45 -0.62 39.07
CA ALA A 155 -4.16 -1.05 39.61
C ALA A 155 -3.79 -0.32 40.92
N ILE A 156 -3.98 1.00 40.96
CA ILE A 156 -3.74 1.80 42.17
C ILE A 156 -4.80 1.59 43.24
N GLU A 157 -6.05 1.39 42.83
CA GLU A 157 -7.16 1.08 43.73
C GLU A 157 -6.91 -0.26 44.43
N ARG A 158 -6.44 -1.28 43.70
CA ARG A 158 -6.04 -2.55 44.31
C ARG A 158 -4.88 -2.41 45.30
N LEU A 159 -3.88 -1.56 45.02
CA LEU A 159 -2.81 -1.28 45.98
C LEU A 159 -3.34 -0.58 47.23
N ARG A 160 -4.27 0.37 47.10
CA ARG A 160 -4.91 1.05 48.25
C ARG A 160 -5.78 0.12 49.08
N GLU A 161 -6.49 -0.81 48.44
CA GLU A 161 -7.30 -1.81 49.12
C GLU A 161 -6.46 -2.84 49.87
N GLN A 162 -5.34 -3.29 49.26
CA GLN A 162 -4.51 -4.35 49.83
C GLN A 162 -3.36 -3.82 50.71
N GLY A 163 -2.99 -2.54 50.59
CA GLY A 163 -1.90 -1.89 51.32
C GLY A 163 -0.48 -2.31 50.91
N VAL A 164 -0.30 -3.58 50.54
CA VAL A 164 0.97 -4.19 50.11
C VAL A 164 0.70 -5.12 48.94
N VAL A 165 1.58 -5.11 47.94
CA VAL A 165 1.60 -6.06 46.83
C VAL A 165 3.01 -6.61 46.68
N PHE A 166 3.14 -7.93 46.80
CA PHE A 166 4.41 -8.62 46.64
C PHE A 166 4.62 -9.12 45.22
N GLU A 167 5.86 -9.16 44.72
CA GLU A 167 6.17 -9.67 43.39
C GLU A 167 5.65 -11.10 43.15
N HIS A 168 5.71 -11.97 44.14
CA HIS A 168 5.19 -13.34 44.01
C HIS A 168 3.67 -13.41 43.79
N GLU A 169 2.90 -12.44 44.28
CA GLU A 169 1.44 -12.38 44.06
C GLU A 169 1.08 -11.89 42.65
N VAL A 170 2.03 -11.23 41.97
CA VAL A 170 1.84 -10.68 40.63
C VAL A 170 2.56 -11.50 39.56
N GLN A 171 2.92 -12.76 39.84
CA GLN A 171 3.53 -13.68 38.87
C GLN A 171 2.67 -13.93 37.62
N TRP A 172 1.36 -13.69 37.71
CA TRP A 172 0.44 -13.78 36.59
C TRP A 172 0.58 -12.61 35.59
N LEU A 173 1.27 -11.52 35.95
CA LEU A 173 1.54 -10.41 35.02
C LEU A 173 2.71 -10.72 34.11
N ARG A 174 2.52 -10.49 32.81
CA ARG A 174 3.53 -10.70 31.77
C ARG A 174 4.73 -9.73 31.88
N ASP A 175 4.54 -8.56 32.49
CA ASP A 175 5.56 -7.53 32.63
C ASP A 175 5.53 -6.97 34.05
N ARG A 176 6.40 -7.51 34.89
CA ARG A 176 6.52 -7.18 36.33
C ARG A 176 7.15 -5.80 36.51
N ASP A 177 8.24 -5.53 35.79
CA ASP A 177 8.96 -4.26 35.87
C ASP A 177 8.05 -3.08 35.52
N ALA A 178 7.26 -3.21 34.46
CA ALA A 178 6.31 -2.16 34.08
C ALA A 178 5.17 -1.96 35.08
N PHE A 179 4.84 -2.95 35.90
CA PHE A 179 3.83 -2.83 36.95
C PHE A 179 4.37 -2.05 38.15
N PHE A 180 5.55 -2.44 38.64
CA PHE A 180 6.20 -1.75 39.76
C PHE A 180 6.57 -0.31 39.39
N GLU A 181 7.15 -0.07 38.21
CA GLU A 181 7.44 1.29 37.73
C GLU A 181 6.19 2.19 37.63
N ARG A 182 5.01 1.61 37.35
CA ARG A 182 3.74 2.38 37.37
C ARG A 182 3.34 2.76 38.78
N LEU A 183 3.40 1.81 39.71
CA LEU A 183 3.10 2.08 41.12
C LEU A 183 4.05 3.14 41.69
N ARG A 184 5.34 3.09 41.33
CA ARG A 184 6.34 4.10 41.70
C ARG A 184 5.95 5.51 41.29
N ARG A 185 5.50 5.67 40.03
CA ARG A 185 5.07 6.97 39.47
C ARG A 185 3.82 7.52 40.14
N GLU A 186 2.97 6.65 40.68
CA GLU A 186 1.75 7.01 41.38
C GLU A 186 1.97 7.20 42.90
N GLY A 187 3.22 7.06 43.36
CA GLY A 187 3.64 7.39 44.72
C GLY A 187 3.85 6.16 45.63
N ALA A 188 3.68 4.94 45.13
CA ALA A 188 3.95 3.74 45.92
C ALA A 188 5.44 3.60 46.25
N ILE A 189 5.73 3.17 47.47
CA ILE A 189 7.09 2.89 47.94
C ILE A 189 7.44 1.48 47.51
N ILE A 190 8.47 1.35 46.68
CA ILE A 190 8.99 0.05 46.26
C ILE A 190 10.17 -0.31 47.13
N LEU A 191 10.07 -1.48 47.77
CA LEU A 191 11.10 -2.04 48.63
C LEU A 191 11.69 -3.26 47.95
N ASP A 192 13.02 -3.28 47.81
CA ASP A 192 13.76 -4.48 47.42
C ASP A 192 14.12 -5.26 48.69
N VAL A 193 13.35 -6.31 48.98
CA VAL A 193 13.46 -7.09 50.22
C VAL A 193 13.89 -8.51 49.86
N GLY A 194 15.15 -8.86 50.12
CA GLY A 194 15.66 -10.23 49.90
C GLY A 194 15.65 -10.68 48.43
N GLY A 195 15.77 -9.76 47.48
CA GLY A 195 15.73 -10.05 46.04
C GLY A 195 14.33 -10.04 45.42
N GLU A 196 13.31 -9.66 46.18
CA GLU A 196 11.92 -9.51 45.74
C GLU A 196 11.48 -8.04 45.80
N ARG A 197 10.75 -7.57 44.79
CA ARG A 197 10.14 -6.22 44.82
C ARG A 197 8.79 -6.23 45.51
N VAL A 198 8.63 -5.33 46.47
CA VAL A 198 7.39 -5.16 47.21
C VAL A 198 6.91 -3.73 47.06
N ALA A 199 5.71 -3.55 46.51
CA ALA A 199 5.07 -2.24 46.44
C ALA A 199 4.20 -2.04 47.67
N VAL A 200 4.39 -0.91 48.34
CA VAL A 200 3.64 -0.55 49.55
C VAL A 200 3.00 0.81 49.33
N ASP A 201 1.75 0.95 49.73
CA ASP A 201 1.08 2.24 49.75
C ASP A 201 1.72 3.18 50.81
N PRO A 202 1.94 4.48 50.54
CA PRO A 202 2.56 5.39 51.49
C PRO A 202 1.85 5.48 52.84
N GLU A 203 0.51 5.54 52.85
CA GLU A 203 -0.26 5.64 54.07
C GLU A 203 -0.17 4.32 54.86
N PHE A 204 -0.17 3.19 54.15
CA PHE A 204 0.06 1.89 54.77
C PHE A 204 1.45 1.80 55.40
N TRP A 205 2.47 2.28 54.71
CA TRP A 205 3.87 2.22 55.17
C TRP A 205 4.10 3.05 56.43
N GLU A 206 3.56 4.27 56.50
CA GLU A 206 3.65 5.11 57.70
C GLU A 206 2.96 4.43 58.89
N ASN A 207 1.73 3.96 58.70
CA ASN A 207 0.99 3.25 59.74
C ASN A 207 1.70 1.97 60.20
N PHE A 208 2.33 1.25 59.27
CA PHE A 208 3.09 0.05 59.56
C PHE A 208 4.35 0.37 60.38
N ARG A 209 5.13 1.39 59.96
CA ARG A 209 6.33 1.82 60.68
C ARG A 209 6.00 2.22 62.12
N ASP A 210 4.99 3.05 62.30
CA ASP A 210 4.54 3.51 63.61
C ASP A 210 4.11 2.37 64.53
N LYS A 211 3.44 1.35 63.98
CA LYS A 211 3.06 0.16 64.73
C LYS A 211 4.28 -0.66 65.11
N VAL A 212 5.17 -0.94 64.16
CA VAL A 212 6.36 -1.77 64.38
C VAL A 212 7.28 -1.16 65.43
N GLU A 213 7.52 0.15 65.40
CA GLU A 213 8.35 0.83 66.41
C GLU A 213 7.75 0.76 67.83
N LYS A 214 6.42 0.68 67.94
CA LYS A 214 5.70 0.58 69.22
C LYS A 214 5.55 -0.87 69.72
N LEU A 215 5.95 -1.89 68.97
CA LEU A 215 5.84 -3.29 69.38
C LEU A 215 6.88 -3.61 70.49
N PRO A 216 6.43 -3.96 71.71
CA PRO A 216 7.33 -4.20 72.85
C PRO A 216 7.90 -5.64 72.89
N THR A 217 7.47 -6.49 71.96
CA THR A 217 7.72 -7.94 72.00
C THR A 217 8.52 -8.41 70.79
N ALA A 218 9.47 -9.31 71.03
CA ALA A 218 10.21 -10.06 70.01
C ALA A 218 9.54 -11.38 69.60
N ASN A 219 8.43 -11.75 70.24
CA ASN A 219 7.73 -13.01 70.01
C ASN A 219 6.83 -12.90 68.78
N ASP A 220 7.07 -13.76 67.79
CA ASP A 220 6.38 -13.73 66.50
C ASP A 220 4.86 -13.98 66.63
N ASP A 221 4.43 -14.77 67.62
CA ASP A 221 3.01 -15.07 67.85
C ASP A 221 2.24 -13.86 68.39
N GLU A 222 2.87 -13.08 69.28
CA GLU A 222 2.29 -11.84 69.82
C GLU A 222 2.27 -10.74 68.75
N VAL A 223 3.31 -10.67 67.92
CA VAL A 223 3.38 -9.72 66.81
C VAL A 223 2.28 -10.01 65.78
N LYS A 224 1.97 -11.28 65.52
CA LYS A 224 0.89 -11.69 64.61
C LYS A 224 -0.49 -11.24 65.09
N LEU A 225 -0.72 -11.16 66.41
CA LEU A 225 -1.98 -10.69 66.99
C LEU A 225 -2.15 -9.17 66.91
N LEU A 226 -1.05 -8.42 66.87
CA LEU A 226 -1.03 -6.96 66.88
C LEU A 226 -1.02 -6.34 65.47
N LEU A 227 -0.61 -7.10 64.47
CA LEU A 227 -0.54 -6.70 63.07
C LEU A 227 -1.67 -7.34 62.25
N THR A 228 -2.12 -6.66 61.19
CA THR A 228 -2.99 -7.30 60.19
C THR A 228 -2.20 -8.35 59.41
N GLU A 229 -2.88 -9.29 58.74
CA GLU A 229 -2.24 -10.36 57.97
C GLU A 229 -1.21 -9.84 56.96
N GLN A 230 -1.55 -8.76 56.24
CA GLN A 230 -0.67 -8.08 55.28
C GLN A 230 0.51 -7.37 55.96
N GLN A 231 0.28 -6.72 57.11
CA GLN A 231 1.34 -6.09 57.91
C GLN A 231 2.32 -7.13 58.47
N TYR A 232 1.81 -8.26 58.94
CA TYR A 232 2.62 -9.36 59.44
C TYR A 232 3.44 -10.01 58.32
N ALA A 233 2.85 -10.19 57.13
CA ALA A 233 3.55 -10.70 55.96
C ALA A 233 4.73 -9.80 55.57
N LEU A 234 4.51 -8.47 55.55
CA LEU A 234 5.57 -7.49 55.31
C LEU A 234 6.63 -7.53 56.41
N PHE A 235 6.21 -7.58 57.68
CA PHE A 235 7.12 -7.68 58.83
C PHE A 235 8.02 -8.91 58.76
N LYS A 236 7.46 -10.09 58.46
CA LYS A 236 8.22 -11.33 58.34
C LYS A 236 9.25 -11.24 57.22
N LYS A 237 8.87 -10.69 56.07
CA LYS A 237 9.78 -10.47 54.93
C LYS A 237 10.92 -9.50 55.28
N LEU A 238 10.62 -8.41 55.97
CA LEU A 238 11.63 -7.46 56.44
C LEU A 238 12.59 -8.09 57.47
N LYS A 239 12.07 -8.94 58.37
CA LYS A 239 12.86 -9.69 59.36
C LYS A 239 13.79 -10.69 58.67
N GLU A 240 13.28 -11.47 57.72
CA GLU A 240 14.06 -12.44 56.93
C GLU A 240 15.17 -11.76 56.12
N ALA A 241 14.91 -10.57 55.57
CA ALA A 241 15.89 -9.78 54.85
C ALA A 241 16.88 -9.03 55.76
N GLY A 242 16.71 -9.08 57.08
CA GLY A 242 17.56 -8.36 58.04
C GLY A 242 17.38 -6.83 58.02
N LEU A 243 16.29 -6.33 57.43
CA LEU A 243 15.97 -4.89 57.35
C LEU A 243 15.34 -4.36 58.64
N ILE A 244 14.92 -5.25 59.54
CA ILE A 244 14.47 -4.90 60.88
C ILE A 244 15.18 -5.77 61.93
N TYR A 245 15.50 -5.18 63.07
CA TYR A 245 16.05 -5.89 64.23
C TYR A 245 15.34 -5.45 65.52
N PHE A 246 15.31 -6.34 66.50
CA PHE A 246 14.80 -6.03 67.82
C PHE A 246 15.94 -5.51 68.72
N ASP A 247 15.82 -4.28 69.18
CA ASP A 247 16.73 -3.70 70.16
C ASP A 247 16.33 -4.20 71.56
N ALA A 248 17.05 -5.21 72.07
CA ALA A 248 16.78 -5.79 73.38
C ALA A 248 16.91 -4.79 74.54
N THR A 249 17.67 -3.71 74.36
CA THR A 249 17.88 -2.66 75.38
C THR A 249 16.67 -1.74 75.46
N ARG A 250 16.08 -1.40 74.31
CA ARG A 250 14.92 -0.50 74.22
C ARG A 250 13.59 -1.25 74.14
N ARG A 251 13.64 -2.58 73.97
CA ARG A 251 12.50 -3.47 73.73
C ARG A 251 11.63 -3.01 72.57
N THR A 252 12.24 -2.45 71.52
CA THR A 252 11.53 -1.96 70.34
C THR A 252 12.20 -2.45 69.07
N TRP A 253 11.41 -2.58 68.01
CA TRP A 253 11.92 -2.89 66.68
C TRP A 253 12.47 -1.64 66.00
N LYS A 254 13.60 -1.78 65.31
CA LYS A 254 14.24 -0.72 64.54
C LYS A 254 14.52 -1.19 63.12
N PHE A 255 14.40 -0.26 62.17
CA PHE A 255 14.76 -0.48 60.77
C PHE A 255 16.27 -0.26 60.56
N VAL A 256 16.92 -1.12 59.78
CA VAL A 256 18.34 -1.05 59.43
C VAL A 256 18.48 -0.38 58.08
N GLY A 257 19.05 0.84 58.05
CA GLY A 257 19.36 1.56 56.81
C GLY A 257 18.15 2.19 56.13
N GLU A 258 18.38 3.14 55.22
CA GLU A 258 17.34 3.81 54.43
C GLU A 258 16.55 2.78 53.62
N VAL A 259 15.39 2.37 54.13
CA VAL A 259 14.40 1.53 53.43
C VAL A 259 13.65 2.36 52.37
N GLY A 260 14.38 3.23 51.66
CA GLY A 260 13.85 4.21 50.71
C GLY A 260 14.89 4.49 49.63
N GLY A 261 14.94 3.63 48.62
CA GLY A 261 15.74 3.85 47.42
C GLY A 261 15.13 4.95 46.55
N ARG A 262 15.96 5.95 46.23
CA ARG A 262 15.75 7.02 45.24
C ARG A 262 15.01 6.58 43.96
#